data_AF-A0AAV6CKS0-F1
#
_entry.id   AF-A0AAV6CKS0-F1
#
_cell.length_a   1.000
_cell.length_b   1.000
_cell.length_c   1.000
_cell.angle_alpha   90.00
_cell.angle_beta   90.00
_cell.angle_gamma   90.00
#
_symmetry.space_group_name_H-M   'P 1'
#
loop_
_entity.id
_entity.type
_entity.pdbx_description
1 polymer ?
#
loop_
_entity_poly.entity_id
_entity_poly.type
_entity_poly.pdbx_seq_one_letter_code
_entity_poly.pdbx_strand_id
1 'polypeptide(L)'
;MNTNNTTRVPTRFAAPAAFPVDVNEPEPVAPDYKEQLADLQERLVAEAVETTPVLKIQKLARLIGDEAAGLAVNSGFPLLTFPTLFGELLARVRLQQKRQQEVQLRSELMLEEVA
;
A
#
# COMPACT_ATOMS: atom_id res chain seq x y z
N MET A 1 2.77 33.61 -62.02
CA MET A 1 3.81 33.58 -60.97
C MET A 1 3.52 34.72 -59.99
N ASN A 2 3.17 34.39 -58.74
CA ASN A 2 3.01 35.39 -57.69
C ASN A 2 3.75 34.85 -56.46
N THR A 3 4.97 35.31 -56.26
CA THR A 3 5.80 34.99 -55.11
C THR A 3 5.62 36.10 -54.08
N ASN A 4 5.86 35.78 -52.81
CA ASN A 4 6.06 36.72 -51.69
C ASN A 4 4.82 36.93 -50.81
N ASN A 5 4.39 35.87 -50.12
CA ASN A 5 3.72 36.04 -48.83
C ASN A 5 4.40 35.14 -47.80
N THR A 6 5.49 35.63 -47.22
CA THR A 6 6.20 34.97 -46.12
C THR A 6 6.57 36.03 -45.09
N THR A 7 5.58 36.44 -44.30
CA THR A 7 5.82 37.29 -43.14
C THR A 7 6.42 36.42 -42.05
N ARG A 8 7.74 36.52 -41.84
CA ARG A 8 8.42 35.86 -40.72
C ARG A 8 8.06 36.59 -39.42
N VAL A 9 7.23 35.95 -38.61
CA VAL A 9 6.93 36.40 -37.25
C VAL A 9 8.12 36.00 -36.37
N PRO A 10 8.80 36.94 -35.68
CA PRO A 10 9.87 36.60 -34.76
C PRO A 10 9.27 36.01 -33.48
N THR A 11 9.30 34.68 -33.35
CA THR A 11 8.93 34.01 -32.10
C THR A 11 10.02 34.27 -31.06
N ARG A 12 9.75 35.15 -30.09
CA ARG A 12 10.57 35.26 -28.88
C ARG A 12 10.12 34.19 -27.90
N PHE A 13 10.89 33.11 -27.80
CA PHE A 13 10.75 32.18 -26.69
C PHE A 13 11.28 32.85 -25.42
N ALA A 14 10.52 32.81 -24.33
CA ALA A 14 11.03 33.20 -23.02
C ALA A 14 12.22 32.31 -22.64
N ALA A 15 13.12 32.82 -21.80
CA ALA A 15 14.24 32.05 -21.30
C ALA A 15 13.75 30.77 -20.59
N PRO A 16 14.46 29.65 -20.70
CA PRO A 16 14.09 28.43 -20.01
C PRO A 16 14.03 28.69 -18.50
N ALA A 17 12.85 28.53 -17.90
CA ALA A 17 12.68 28.57 -16.46
C ALA A 17 13.27 27.27 -15.88
N ALA A 18 14.50 27.34 -15.39
CA ALA A 18 15.07 26.28 -14.58
C ALA A 18 14.54 26.46 -13.15
N PHE A 19 13.67 25.55 -12.71
CA PHE A 19 13.30 25.46 -11.30
C PHE A 19 14.39 24.65 -10.60
N PRO A 20 15.15 25.24 -9.65
CA PRO A 20 16.04 24.45 -8.83
C PRO A 20 15.18 23.45 -8.06
N VAL A 21 15.34 22.18 -8.41
CA VAL A 21 14.82 21.09 -7.58
C VAL A 21 15.89 20.88 -6.51
N ASP A 22 15.64 21.39 -5.31
CA ASP A 22 16.44 20.99 -4.15
C ASP A 22 16.22 19.49 -3.96
N VAL A 23 17.22 18.71 -4.37
CA VAL A 23 17.34 17.30 -3.99
C VAL A 23 17.88 17.29 -2.56
N ASN A 24 17.10 17.84 -1.61
CA ASN A 24 17.43 17.70 -0.20
C ASN A 24 17.39 16.21 0.12
N GLU A 25 18.45 15.70 0.77
CA GLU A 25 18.37 14.42 1.49
C GLU A 25 17.11 14.45 2.36
N PRO A 26 16.32 13.35 2.40
CA PRO A 26 15.12 13.33 3.20
C PRO A 26 15.49 13.76 4.62
N GLU A 27 14.90 14.86 5.08
CA GLU A 27 15.13 15.35 6.44
C GLU A 27 14.90 14.20 7.42
N PRO A 28 15.73 14.07 8.48
CA PRO A 28 15.58 13.01 9.45
C PRO A 28 14.15 13.02 9.98
N VAL A 29 13.45 11.91 9.73
CA VAL A 29 12.05 11.69 10.09
C VAL A 29 11.83 12.15 11.53
N ALA A 30 10.96 13.14 11.71
CA ALA A 30 10.68 13.74 13.01
C ALA A 30 10.37 12.65 14.07
N PRO A 31 10.85 12.78 15.31
CA PRO A 31 10.76 11.74 16.35
C PRO A 31 9.34 11.24 16.67
N ASP A 32 8.31 11.91 16.16
CA ASP A 32 6.87 11.66 16.38
C ASP A 32 6.26 10.58 15.45
N TYR A 33 7.00 10.09 14.44
CA TYR A 33 6.40 9.14 13.48
C TYR A 33 6.02 7.78 14.07
N LYS A 34 6.67 7.37 15.18
CA LYS A 34 6.42 6.06 15.80
C LYS A 34 5.07 6.02 16.51
N GLU A 35 4.71 7.09 17.20
CA GLU A 35 3.40 7.24 17.84
C GLU A 35 2.32 7.32 16.76
N GLN A 36 2.53 8.15 15.73
CA GLN A 36 1.62 8.24 14.58
C GLN A 36 1.45 6.90 13.85
N LEU A 37 2.51 6.09 13.73
CA LEU A 37 2.44 4.77 13.12
C LEU A 37 1.67 3.77 14.00
N ALA A 38 1.87 3.82 15.33
CA ALA A 38 1.13 2.99 16.27
C ALA A 38 -0.36 3.32 16.25
N ASP A 39 -0.72 4.61 16.27
CA ASP A 39 -2.11 5.07 16.17
C ASP A 39 -2.74 4.64 14.83
N LEU A 40 -1.99 4.77 13.74
CA LEU A 40 -2.43 4.33 12.41
C LEU A 40 -2.65 2.81 12.37
N GLN A 41 -1.76 2.03 12.98
CA GLN A 41 -1.88 0.58 13.08
C GLN A 41 -3.13 0.20 13.86
N GLU A 42 -3.34 0.76 15.06
CA GLU A 42 -4.52 0.47 15.87
C GLU A 42 -5.81 0.77 15.12
N ARG A 43 -5.87 1.92 14.44
CA ARG A 43 -7.04 2.32 13.65
C ARG A 43 -7.32 1.35 12.49
N LEU A 44 -6.31 1.00 11.68
CA LEU A 44 -6.50 0.11 10.54
C LEU A 44 -6.80 -1.33 10.96
N VAL A 45 -6.23 -1.80 12.07
CA VAL A 45 -6.55 -3.12 12.64
C VAL A 45 -8.00 -3.14 13.13
N ALA A 46 -8.46 -2.10 13.82
CA ALA A 46 -9.86 -1.99 14.26
C ALA A 46 -10.83 -2.02 13.06
N GLU A 47 -10.56 -1.23 12.02
CA GLU A 47 -11.36 -1.22 10.80
C GLU A 47 -11.39 -2.59 10.09
N ALA A 48 -10.24 -3.28 10.01
CA ALA A 48 -10.16 -4.61 9.43
C ALA A 48 -10.96 -5.67 10.22
N VAL A 49 -11.02 -5.51 11.55
CA VAL A 49 -11.80 -6.35 12.45
C VAL A 49 -13.29 -6.10 12.29
N GLU A 50 -13.72 -4.84 12.27
CA GLU A 50 -15.13 -4.46 12.11
C GLU A 50 -15.71 -4.94 10.77
N THR A 51 -14.93 -4.82 9.69
CA THR A 51 -15.34 -5.24 8.35
C THR A 51 -15.46 -6.75 8.19
N THR A 52 -14.88 -7.55 9.10
CA THR A 52 -14.85 -9.01 8.94
C THR A 52 -15.17 -9.75 10.25
N PRO A 53 -16.41 -10.25 10.45
CA PRO A 53 -16.84 -10.85 11.72
C PRO A 53 -16.27 -12.24 12.02
N VAL A 54 -15.29 -12.73 11.25
CA VAL A 54 -14.69 -14.05 11.46
C VAL A 54 -13.65 -13.96 12.58
N LEU A 55 -13.91 -14.59 13.73
CA LEU A 55 -13.03 -14.58 14.92
C LEU A 55 -11.55 -14.92 14.62
N LYS A 56 -11.27 -15.77 13.62
CA LYS A 56 -9.89 -16.09 13.20
C LYS A 56 -9.17 -14.88 12.59
N ILE A 57 -9.89 -14.01 11.88
CA ILE A 57 -9.34 -12.84 11.21
C ILE A 57 -8.95 -11.77 12.23
N GLN A 58 -9.60 -11.70 13.39
CA GLN A 58 -9.26 -10.72 14.42
C GLN A 58 -7.85 -10.91 15.00
N LYS A 59 -7.51 -12.16 15.34
CA LYS A 59 -6.17 -12.50 15.84
C LYS A 59 -5.11 -12.30 14.74
N LEU A 60 -5.45 -12.62 13.50
CA LEU A 60 -4.56 -12.45 12.36
C LEU A 60 -4.35 -10.98 11.99
N ALA A 61 -5.37 -10.13 12.12
CA ALA A 61 -5.26 -8.71 11.79
C ALA A 61 -4.19 -8.01 12.64
N ARG A 62 -4.08 -8.35 13.93
CA ARG A 62 -3.02 -7.79 14.79
C ARG A 62 -1.63 -8.26 14.37
N LEU A 63 -1.46 -9.57 14.11
CA LEU A 63 -0.21 -10.14 13.63
C LEU A 63 0.24 -9.51 12.31
N ILE A 64 -0.70 -9.34 11.37
CA ILE A 64 -0.46 -8.69 10.08
C ILE A 64 -0.10 -7.21 10.27
N GLY A 65 -0.74 -6.53 11.23
CA GLY A 65 -0.40 -5.17 11.62
C GLY A 65 1.06 -5.05 12.07
N ASP A 66 1.49 -5.95 12.96
CA ASP A 66 2.87 -5.96 13.46
C ASP A 66 3.88 -6.25 12.34
N GLU A 67 3.58 -7.20 11.44
CA GLU A 67 4.42 -7.51 10.28
C GLU A 67 4.50 -6.33 9.29
N ALA A 68 3.36 -5.72 8.96
CA ALA A 68 3.31 -4.55 8.08
C ALA A 68 4.06 -3.36 8.68
N ALA A 69 3.95 -3.12 9.99
CA ALA A 69 4.67 -2.07 10.68
C ALA A 69 6.18 -2.30 10.63
N GLY A 70 6.63 -3.53 10.89
CA GLY A 70 8.05 -3.92 10.79
C GLY A 70 8.63 -3.68 9.40
N LEU A 71 7.87 -3.97 8.34
CA LEU A 71 8.27 -3.69 6.96
C LEU A 71 8.24 -2.20 6.64
N ALA A 72 7.23 -1.47 7.10
CA ALA A 72 7.05 -0.05 6.82
C ALA A 72 8.16 0.82 7.41
N VAL A 73 8.65 0.49 8.61
CA VAL A 73 9.77 1.21 9.27
C VAL A 73 11.03 1.21 8.39
N ASN A 74 11.25 0.18 7.58
CA ASN A 74 12.41 0.06 6.70
C ASN A 74 12.26 0.81 5.36
N SER A 75 11.09 1.38 5.07
CA SER A 75 10.77 1.98 3.76
C SER A 75 11.17 3.46 3.60
N GLY A 76 11.72 4.10 4.64
CA GLY A 76 11.98 5.54 4.68
C GLY A 76 10.72 6.41 4.88
N PHE A 77 9.54 5.92 4.48
CA PHE A 77 8.25 6.61 4.61
C PHE A 77 7.18 5.73 5.28
N PRO A 78 7.36 5.35 6.56
CA PRO A 78 6.54 4.33 7.23
C PRO A 78 5.04 4.65 7.21
N LEU A 79 4.64 5.90 7.42
CA LEU A 79 3.23 6.32 7.45
C LEU A 79 2.53 6.19 6.09
N LEU A 80 3.28 6.31 4.99
CA LEU A 80 2.77 6.18 3.63
C LEU A 80 2.75 4.73 3.17
N THR A 81 3.78 3.97 3.53
CA THR A 81 3.94 2.59 3.09
C THR A 81 3.08 1.62 3.89
N PHE A 82 2.86 1.89 5.18
CA PHE A 82 2.14 0.99 6.09
C PHE A 82 0.73 0.62 5.63
N PRO A 83 -0.18 1.57 5.26
CA PRO A 83 -1.54 1.21 4.85
C PRO A 83 -1.56 0.26 3.65
N THR A 84 -0.67 0.49 2.70
CA THR A 84 -0.54 -0.34 1.49
C THR A 84 -0.06 -1.74 1.84
N LEU A 85 1.00 -1.86 2.64
CA LEU A 85 1.54 -3.16 3.09
C LEU A 85 0.51 -3.95 3.91
N PHE A 86 -0.17 -3.28 4.83
CA PHE A 86 -1.21 -3.89 5.65
C PHE A 86 -2.36 -4.43 4.77
N GLY A 87 -2.84 -3.63 3.83
CA GLY A 87 -3.89 -4.04 2.89
C GLY A 87 -3.49 -5.24 2.03
N GLU A 88 -2.26 -5.25 1.50
CA GLU A 88 -1.74 -6.36 0.69
C GLU A 88 -1.62 -7.66 1.50
N LEU A 89 -1.04 -7.60 2.69
CA LEU A 89 -0.89 -8.77 3.57
C LEU A 89 -2.26 -9.30 3.99
N LEU A 90 -3.20 -8.42 4.35
CA LEU A 90 -4.56 -8.81 4.70
C LEU A 90 -5.28 -9.50 3.53
N ALA A 91 -5.12 -9.00 2.30
CA ALA A 91 -5.68 -9.62 1.11
C ALA A 91 -5.09 -11.02 0.86
N ARG A 92 -3.78 -11.20 1.04
CA ARG A 92 -3.10 -12.50 0.90
C ARG A 92 -3.61 -13.52 1.91
N VAL A 93 -3.73 -13.12 3.17
CA VAL A 93 -4.24 -14.00 4.24
C VAL A 93 -5.68 -14.40 3.98
N ARG A 94 -6.54 -13.47 3.56
CA ARG A 94 -7.92 -13.78 3.16
C ARG A 94 -7.97 -14.80 2.02
N LEU A 95 -7.15 -14.63 0.99
CA LEU A 95 -7.06 -15.57 -0.12
C LEU A 95 -6.58 -16.96 0.34
N GLN A 96 -5.57 -17.00 1.20
CA GLN A 96 -5.04 -18.24 1.74
C GLN A 96 -6.08 -18.97 2.58
N GLN A 97 -6.84 -18.24 3.41
CA GLN A 97 -7.92 -18.83 4.21
C GLN A 97 -9.02 -19.43 3.33
N LYS A 98 -9.42 -18.73 2.26
CA LYS A 98 -10.38 -19.26 1.29
C LYS A 98 -9.88 -20.56 0.66
N ARG A 99 -8.61 -20.59 0.22
CA ARG A 99 -7.99 -21.81 -0.33
C ARG A 99 -7.95 -22.95 0.68
N GLN A 100 -7.63 -22.66 1.94
CA GLN A 100 -7.64 -23.67 2.99
C GLN A 100 -9.03 -24.27 3.21
N GLN A 101 -10.09 -23.46 3.17
CA GLN A 101 -11.47 -23.94 3.25
C GLN A 101 -11.83 -24.82 2.05
N GLU A 102 -11.46 -24.42 0.84
CA GLU A 102 -11.69 -25.23 -0.37
C GLU A 102 -10.99 -26.59 -0.30
N VAL A 103 -9.74 -26.61 0.20
CA VAL A 103 -8.98 -27.85 0.39
C VAL A 103 -9.62 -28.72 1.48
N GLN A 104 -10.06 -28.13 2.60
CA GLN A 104 -10.74 -28.87 3.67
C GLN A 104 -12.01 -29.57 3.16
N LEU A 105 -12.88 -28.83 2.47
CA LEU A 105 -14.11 -29.38 1.89
C LEU A 105 -13.83 -30.50 0.89
N ARG A 106 -12.81 -30.34 0.03
CA ARG A 106 -12.42 -31.38 -0.93
C ARG A 106 -11.89 -32.63 -0.24
N SER A 107 -11.10 -32.46 0.81
CA SER A 107 -10.57 -33.58 1.59
C SER A 107 -11.67 -34.34 2.32
N GLU A 108 -12.66 -33.64 2.86
CA GLU A 108 -13.83 -34.25 3.51
C GLU A 108 -14.63 -35.11 2.52
N LEU A 109 -14.94 -34.59 1.33
CA LEU A 109 -15.62 -35.34 0.27
C LEU A 109 -14.84 -36.60 -0.16
N MET A 110 -13.50 -36.50 -0.31
CA MET A 110 -12.68 -37.65 -0.66
C MET A 110 -12.65 -38.73 0.43
N LEU A 111 -12.70 -38.34 1.71
CA LEU A 111 -12.77 -39.29 2.81
C LEU A 111 -14.13 -39.99 2.88
N GLU A 112 -15.21 -39.30 2.52
CA GLU A 112 -16.55 -39.89 2.40
C GLU A 112 -16.67 -40.86 1.21
N GLU A 113 -16.01 -40.60 0.07
CA GLU A 113 -16.03 -41.50 -1.09
C GLU A 113 -15.22 -42.79 -0.89
N VAL A 114 -14.26 -42.80 0.03
CA VAL A 114 -13.37 -43.95 0.31
C VAL A 114 -13.89 -44.83 1.46
N ALA A 115 -14.84 -44.33 2.25
CA ALA A 115 -15.44 -45.04 3.39
C ALA A 115 -16.63 -45.92 2.98
#